data_AF-A0A925JFM5-F1
#
_entry.id   AF-A0A925JFM5-F1
#
_cell.length_a   1.000
_cell.length_b   1.000
_cell.length_c   1.000
_cell.angle_alpha   90.00
_cell.angle_beta   90.00
_cell.angle_gamma   90.00
#
_symmetry.space_group_name_H-M   'P 1'
#
loop_
_entity.id
_entity.type
_entity.pdbx_description
1 polymer ?
#
loop_
_entity_poly.entity_id
_entity_poly.type
_entity_poly.pdbx_seq_one_letter_code
_entity_poly.pdbx_strand_id
1 'polypeptide(L)'
;MSSQTLARLLDRLEELKRPSGASAEARLSNVLAELNKRKFTDASALIRFHEMLLFMRAYPQSPRLLRQVEAMLKTFARRVLSLQSMDADLSLFADPEVSGIAGTSLTAIFSYPVARWLAARHPSEVTIDWEGYEDGARLGETLPRFVPLLEEESLVEANIPYTAWLRAARSRNERELTWLMRRFESLRVPEREKAELYDSLKLYIIWQPRDFSVTRTGMKRKVSEIFYHDQPLLTRREVSLIAEVNAPPLPLKKLSRREGAKALDMIRNTSTIRYRELHGFTYGDPARVVRAEAGRGVEFFVCGVGAEHRLPLRTYHSALIVKNGVPIGYTEGISLFERIETGINVYYTFRDGESAWLYGRVMRMFRQLLGVTAFSIDPYQIGFENEEGIESGAFWFYRKLGFRPVRSEIDKLVRAEEEKIATRKAYRTNAKILRQMAVGHMLFETQPATRSSWDKFQIRNLGLKIQQRMASSFGGDALKMRRASAASVERALGVKASQWKETERRAFENLALVLSLIPNLARWTKDEKQAVTRIIRAKAGAEESRYLRLLQKHRKLRDEIIKLGS
;
A
#
# COMPACT_ATOMS: atom_id res chain seq x y z
N MET A 1 9.16 29.38 32.79
CA MET A 1 9.05 30.22 31.56
C MET A 1 9.53 29.53 30.27
N SER A 2 9.55 28.19 30.16
CA SER A 2 10.16 27.47 29.02
C SER A 2 9.18 26.88 27.99
N SER A 3 8.02 26.37 28.42
CA SER A 3 7.07 25.64 27.54
C SER A 3 6.32 26.54 26.55
N GLN A 4 5.78 27.68 27.00
CA GLN A 4 5.09 28.64 26.13
C GLN A 4 6.01 29.22 25.02
N THR A 5 7.31 29.39 25.32
CA THR A 5 8.29 29.83 24.32
C THR A 5 8.58 28.74 23.30
N LEU A 6 8.65 27.47 23.71
CA LEU A 6 8.85 26.34 22.80
C LEU A 6 7.64 26.16 21.86
N ALA A 7 6.42 26.18 22.40
CA ALA A 7 5.19 26.09 21.62
C ALA A 7 5.14 27.18 20.53
N ARG A 8 5.39 28.44 20.91
CA ARG A 8 5.45 29.57 19.96
C ARG A 8 6.53 29.40 18.88
N LEU A 9 7.67 28.80 19.21
CA LEU A 9 8.71 28.50 18.21
C LEU A 9 8.28 27.40 17.23
N LEU A 10 7.57 26.38 17.72
CA LEU A 10 7.00 25.33 16.87
C LEU A 10 5.88 25.88 15.97
N ASP A 11 5.03 26.78 16.47
CA ASP A 11 4.00 27.46 15.66
C ASP A 11 4.62 28.29 14.54
N ARG A 12 5.66 29.08 14.87
CA ARG A 12 6.42 29.83 13.85
C ARG A 12 7.12 28.91 12.84
N LEU A 13 7.63 27.76 13.28
CA LEU A 13 8.24 26.79 12.38
C LEU A 13 7.19 26.20 11.43
N GLU A 14 6.00 25.88 11.93
CA GLU A 14 4.89 25.34 11.15
C GLU A 14 4.46 26.31 10.04
N GLU A 15 4.36 27.60 10.36
CA GLU A 15 4.04 28.66 9.38
C GLU A 15 5.12 28.82 8.31
N LEU A 16 6.40 28.70 8.69
CA LEU A 16 7.55 28.94 7.81
C LEU A 16 8.04 27.70 7.06
N LYS A 17 7.59 26.48 7.42
CA LYS A 17 8.11 25.22 6.84
C LYS A 17 7.89 25.13 5.34
N ARG A 18 6.86 25.81 4.81
CA ARG A 18 6.50 25.79 3.39
C ARG A 18 7.37 26.77 2.59
N PRO A 19 7.88 26.35 1.42
CA PRO A 19 8.58 27.24 0.49
C PRO A 19 7.78 28.51 0.18
N SER A 20 8.39 29.68 0.38
CA SER A 20 7.75 30.99 0.18
C SER A 20 8.73 32.11 -0.21
N GLY A 21 9.97 31.76 -0.61
CA GLY A 21 11.00 32.69 -1.09
C GLY A 21 12.08 33.06 -0.05
N ALA A 22 13.09 33.84 -0.47
CA ALA A 22 14.35 34.04 0.26
C ALA A 22 14.22 34.71 1.66
N SER A 23 13.29 35.66 1.82
CA SER A 23 13.05 36.34 3.12
C SER A 23 12.47 35.38 4.18
N ALA A 24 11.75 34.33 3.76
CA ALA A 24 11.26 33.30 4.65
C ALA A 24 12.39 32.35 5.10
N GLU A 25 13.36 32.06 4.22
CA GLU A 25 14.48 31.15 4.52
C GLU A 25 15.36 31.64 5.69
N ALA A 26 15.69 32.93 5.73
CA ALA A 26 16.50 33.50 6.81
C ALA A 26 15.79 33.39 8.18
N ARG A 27 14.48 33.71 8.20
CA ARG A 27 13.64 33.57 9.41
C ARG A 27 13.53 32.11 9.84
N LEU A 28 13.32 31.21 8.89
CA LEU A 28 13.26 29.77 9.12
C LEU A 28 14.57 29.23 9.73
N SER A 29 15.71 29.63 9.16
CA SER A 29 17.05 29.23 9.65
C SER A 29 17.28 29.66 11.11
N ASN A 30 16.82 30.86 11.48
CA ASN A 30 16.91 31.38 12.85
C ASN A 30 16.02 30.58 13.82
N VAL A 31 14.76 30.32 13.46
CA VAL A 31 13.84 29.51 14.28
C VAL A 31 14.41 28.10 14.50
N LEU A 32 14.97 27.48 13.46
CA LEU A 32 15.64 26.18 13.57
C LEU A 32 16.85 26.25 14.50
N ALA A 33 17.69 27.28 14.40
CA ALA A 33 18.85 27.43 15.27
C ALA A 33 18.45 27.58 16.76
N GLU A 34 17.35 28.28 17.04
CA GLU A 34 16.79 28.39 18.39
C GLU A 34 16.25 27.04 18.88
N LEU A 35 15.40 26.37 18.07
CA LEU A 35 14.83 25.06 18.41
C LEU A 35 15.92 23.99 18.64
N ASN A 36 17.04 24.05 17.90
CA ASN A 36 18.14 23.11 18.10
C ASN A 36 18.68 23.12 19.53
N LYS A 37 18.72 24.31 20.15
CA LYS A 37 19.28 24.53 21.49
C LYS A 37 18.28 24.21 22.60
N ARG A 38 17.00 24.01 22.27
CA ARG A 38 15.96 23.72 23.27
C ARG A 38 15.97 22.24 23.66
N LYS A 39 15.71 21.99 24.94
CA LYS A 39 15.32 20.69 25.47
C LYS A 39 13.83 20.50 25.27
N PHE A 40 13.43 19.31 24.84
CA PHE A 40 12.04 18.88 24.72
C PHE A 40 11.73 18.04 25.95
N THR A 41 10.57 18.27 26.57
CA THR A 41 10.16 17.60 27.83
C THR A 41 8.98 16.64 27.64
N ASP A 42 8.33 16.68 26.47
CA ASP A 42 7.20 15.84 26.13
C ASP A 42 7.34 15.28 24.70
N ALA A 43 6.71 14.13 24.46
CA ALA A 43 6.74 13.45 23.18
C ALA A 43 6.05 14.26 22.06
N SER A 44 4.91 14.89 22.35
CA SER A 44 4.10 15.61 21.37
C SER A 44 4.88 16.75 20.69
N ALA A 45 5.54 17.59 21.47
CA ALA A 45 6.37 18.68 20.94
C ALA A 45 7.55 18.16 20.12
N LEU A 46 8.19 17.05 20.55
CA LEU A 46 9.31 16.45 19.82
C LEU A 46 8.86 15.82 18.50
N ILE A 47 7.71 15.14 18.49
CA ILE A 47 7.08 14.57 17.29
C ILE A 47 6.73 15.69 16.31
N ARG A 48 6.06 16.75 16.77
CA ARG A 48 5.71 17.90 15.92
C ARG A 48 6.96 18.50 15.27
N PHE A 49 8.04 18.64 16.03
CA PHE A 49 9.33 19.10 15.51
C PHE A 49 9.94 18.15 14.47
N HIS A 50 9.88 16.84 14.72
CA HIS A 50 10.32 15.80 13.79
C HIS A 50 9.60 15.89 12.44
N GLU A 51 8.28 15.97 12.47
CA GLU A 51 7.43 15.96 11.29
C GLU A 51 7.71 17.17 10.39
N MET A 52 7.89 18.36 10.98
CA MET A 52 8.29 19.56 10.24
C MET A 52 9.68 19.42 9.59
N LEU A 53 10.65 18.83 10.31
CA LEU A 53 11.99 18.56 9.76
C LEU A 53 11.94 17.54 8.61
N LEU A 54 11.16 16.47 8.73
CA LEU A 54 10.97 15.51 7.65
C LEU A 54 10.35 16.16 6.42
N PHE A 55 9.33 17.00 6.60
CA PHE A 55 8.74 17.76 5.50
C PHE A 55 9.78 18.63 4.79
N MET A 56 10.55 19.44 5.53
CA MET A 56 11.59 20.30 4.96
C MET A 56 12.74 19.51 4.33
N ARG A 57 13.02 18.28 4.80
CA ARG A 57 13.95 17.39 4.13
C ARG A 57 13.40 17.02 2.74
N ALA A 58 12.14 16.58 2.64
CA ALA A 58 11.55 16.20 1.36
C ALA A 58 11.39 17.40 0.42
N TYR A 59 11.06 18.58 0.95
CA TYR A 59 10.82 19.83 0.22
C TYR A 59 11.83 20.93 0.64
N PRO A 60 13.15 20.74 0.40
CA PRO A 60 14.15 21.69 0.85
C PRO A 60 14.11 22.97 0.00
N GLN A 61 14.30 24.12 0.62
CA GLN A 61 14.35 25.40 -0.08
C GLN A 61 15.75 25.70 -0.64
N SER A 62 16.80 25.26 0.08
CA SER A 62 18.19 25.49 -0.33
C SER A 62 19.12 24.36 0.16
N PRO A 63 20.33 24.22 -0.44
CA PRO A 63 21.34 23.28 0.04
C PRO A 63 21.75 23.53 1.49
N ARG A 64 21.77 24.80 1.93
CA ARG A 64 22.14 25.18 3.30
C ARG A 64 21.10 24.68 4.30
N LEU A 65 19.82 24.96 4.03
CA LEU A 65 18.72 24.53 4.87
C LEU A 65 18.64 23.00 4.94
N LEU A 66 18.83 22.31 3.82
CA LEU A 66 18.85 20.85 3.78
C LEU A 66 19.93 20.28 4.72
N ARG A 67 21.16 20.82 4.66
CA ARG A 67 22.25 20.38 5.56
C ARG A 67 21.90 20.62 7.03
N GLN A 68 21.30 21.76 7.36
CA GLN A 68 20.87 22.08 8.72
C GLN A 68 19.81 21.09 9.21
N VAL A 69 18.76 20.86 8.42
CA VAL A 69 17.68 19.90 8.74
C VAL A 69 18.22 18.49 8.93
N GLU A 70 19.09 18.01 8.03
CA GLU A 70 19.67 16.67 8.13
C GLU A 70 20.59 16.52 9.36
N ALA A 71 21.30 17.57 9.76
CA ALA A 71 22.09 17.57 10.99
C ALA A 71 21.20 17.45 12.24
N MET A 72 20.06 18.14 12.25
CA MET A 72 19.10 18.08 13.37
C MET A 72 18.40 16.72 13.46
N LEU A 73 17.99 16.13 12.33
CA LEU A 73 17.38 14.80 12.27
C LEU A 73 18.28 13.73 12.89
N LYS A 74 19.61 13.82 12.71
CA LYS A 74 20.58 12.89 13.34
C LYS A 74 20.60 12.95 14.87
N THR A 75 20.02 13.98 15.50
CA THR A 75 19.99 14.11 16.97
C THR A 75 18.80 13.40 17.62
N PHE A 76 17.83 12.90 16.85
CA PHE A 76 16.55 12.44 17.40
C PHE A 76 16.65 11.25 18.33
N ALA A 77 17.49 10.25 18.04
CA ALA A 77 17.66 9.12 18.94
C ALA A 77 18.11 9.58 20.34
N ARG A 78 19.00 10.58 20.41
CA ARG A 78 19.44 11.18 21.68
C ARG A 78 18.33 11.99 22.37
N ARG A 79 17.48 12.66 21.60
CA ARG A 79 16.33 13.43 22.13
C ARG A 79 15.25 12.51 22.71
N VAL A 80 14.95 11.40 22.03
CA VAL A 80 14.04 10.36 22.53
C VAL A 80 14.60 9.71 23.80
N LEU A 81 15.88 9.34 23.81
CA LEU A 81 16.54 8.84 25.03
C LEU A 81 16.48 9.84 26.19
N SER A 82 16.60 11.14 25.91
CA SER A 82 16.44 12.17 26.94
C SER A 82 15.03 12.19 27.51
N LEU A 83 13.98 12.05 26.69
CA LEU A 83 12.60 11.93 27.17
C LEU A 83 12.41 10.70 28.04
N GLN A 84 12.96 9.56 27.61
CA GLN A 84 12.92 8.32 28.38
C GLN A 84 13.61 8.47 29.74
N SER A 85 14.77 9.13 29.81
CA SER A 85 15.48 9.36 31.08
C SER A 85 14.77 10.33 32.04
N MET A 86 13.74 11.02 31.56
CA MET A 86 12.90 11.92 32.36
C MET A 86 11.53 11.29 32.68
N ASP A 87 11.36 9.98 32.44
CA ASP A 87 10.10 9.24 32.63
C ASP A 87 8.91 9.88 31.91
N ALA A 88 9.16 10.55 30.77
CA ALA A 88 8.09 11.10 29.94
C ALA A 88 7.29 9.99 29.25
N ASP A 89 5.99 10.22 29.04
CA ASP A 89 5.15 9.30 28.28
C ASP A 89 5.59 9.24 26.80
N LEU A 90 5.94 8.04 26.35
CA LEU A 90 6.39 7.74 24.99
C LEU A 90 5.33 7.02 24.14
N SER A 91 4.12 6.79 24.67
CA SER A 91 3.04 6.06 24.00
C SER A 91 2.73 6.62 22.60
N LEU A 92 2.75 7.95 22.45
CA LEU A 92 2.55 8.65 21.16
C LEU A 92 3.54 8.24 20.06
N PHE A 93 4.73 7.72 20.41
CA PHE A 93 5.67 7.21 19.41
C PHE A 93 5.23 5.89 18.79
N ALA A 94 4.29 5.16 19.43
CA ALA A 94 3.74 3.92 18.90
C ALA A 94 2.59 4.16 17.90
N ASP A 95 2.01 5.36 17.85
CA ASP A 95 0.90 5.69 16.94
C ASP A 95 1.27 5.38 15.48
N PRO A 96 0.37 4.81 14.66
CA PRO A 96 0.67 4.48 13.27
C PRO A 96 1.15 5.67 12.43
N GLU A 97 0.73 6.89 12.78
CA GLU A 97 1.15 8.13 12.11
C GLU A 97 2.54 8.60 12.53
N VAL A 98 3.09 8.11 13.65
CA VAL A 98 4.34 8.58 14.28
C VAL A 98 5.43 7.49 14.30
N SER A 99 5.06 6.24 14.52
CA SER A 99 5.92 5.05 14.59
C SER A 99 7.10 5.06 13.63
N GLY A 100 8.27 4.69 14.14
CA GLY A 100 9.52 4.61 13.38
C GLY A 100 10.44 5.81 13.48
N ILE A 101 10.23 6.72 14.44
CA ILE A 101 11.20 7.77 14.78
C ILE A 101 12.47 7.12 15.34
N ALA A 102 13.64 7.60 14.92
CA ALA A 102 14.93 7.10 15.43
C ALA A 102 14.99 7.14 16.97
N GLY A 103 15.34 6.01 17.57
CA GLY A 103 15.38 5.82 19.02
C GLY A 103 14.12 5.21 19.62
N THR A 104 13.07 4.95 18.82
CA THR A 104 11.84 4.29 19.28
C THR A 104 11.80 2.82 18.85
N SER A 105 10.84 2.08 19.38
CA SER A 105 10.47 0.74 18.92
C SER A 105 9.01 0.72 18.48
N LEU A 106 8.57 -0.37 17.85
CA LEU A 106 7.16 -0.67 17.59
C LEU A 106 6.85 -2.13 17.88
N THR A 107 5.59 -2.40 18.23
CA THR A 107 5.09 -3.77 18.46
C THR A 107 3.90 -4.02 17.55
N ALA A 108 3.91 -5.12 16.79
CA ALA A 108 2.81 -5.47 15.90
C ALA A 108 2.73 -6.97 15.62
N ILE A 109 1.56 -7.41 15.17
CA ILE A 109 1.38 -8.72 14.56
C ILE A 109 1.70 -8.57 13.07
N PHE A 110 2.80 -9.18 12.64
CA PHE A 110 3.23 -9.20 11.24
C PHE A 110 2.84 -10.51 10.56
N SER A 111 2.50 -10.46 9.28
CA SER A 111 2.32 -11.69 8.50
C SER A 111 3.63 -12.48 8.38
N TYR A 112 3.52 -13.79 8.13
CA TYR A 112 4.66 -14.68 7.98
C TYR A 112 5.75 -14.18 7.02
N PRO A 113 5.44 -13.69 5.80
CA PRO A 113 6.48 -13.15 4.92
C PRO A 113 7.24 -11.97 5.52
N VAL A 114 6.55 -11.10 6.26
CA VAL A 114 7.15 -9.90 6.88
C VAL A 114 7.94 -10.29 8.12
N ALA A 115 7.41 -11.14 8.99
CA ALA A 115 8.10 -11.68 10.16
C ALA A 115 9.39 -12.42 9.76
N ARG A 116 9.33 -13.25 8.70
CA ARG A 116 10.50 -13.93 8.14
C ARG A 116 11.53 -12.94 7.61
N TRP A 117 11.09 -11.93 6.86
CA TRP A 117 11.98 -10.89 6.35
C TRP A 117 12.65 -10.09 7.48
N LEU A 118 11.90 -9.71 8.52
CA LEU A 118 12.41 -9.05 9.72
C LEU A 118 13.44 -9.93 10.45
N ALA A 119 13.13 -11.19 10.70
CA ALA A 119 14.05 -12.13 11.37
C ALA A 119 15.35 -12.35 10.58
N ALA A 120 15.28 -12.35 9.25
CA ALA A 120 16.46 -12.50 8.39
C ALA A 120 17.28 -11.20 8.28
N ARG A 121 16.62 -10.04 8.22
CA ARG A 121 17.27 -8.75 7.91
C ARG A 121 17.70 -7.97 9.14
N HIS A 122 17.01 -8.18 10.25
CA HIS A 122 17.14 -7.47 11.52
C HIS A 122 17.21 -8.44 12.74
N PRO A 123 17.95 -9.57 12.68
CA PRO A 123 17.87 -10.64 13.68
C PRO A 123 18.16 -10.19 15.12
N SER A 124 19.01 -9.18 15.31
CA SER A 124 19.37 -8.65 16.63
C SER A 124 18.45 -7.52 17.12
N GLU A 125 17.51 -7.08 16.30
CA GLU A 125 16.64 -5.92 16.55
C GLU A 125 15.16 -6.34 16.71
N VAL A 126 14.85 -7.63 16.61
CA VAL A 126 13.49 -8.16 16.67
C VAL A 126 13.36 -9.23 17.75
N THR A 127 12.28 -9.15 18.53
CA THR A 127 11.94 -10.11 19.58
C THR A 127 10.45 -10.38 19.60
N ILE A 128 10.04 -11.52 20.14
CA ILE A 128 8.63 -11.80 20.41
C ILE A 128 8.28 -11.12 21.74
N ASP A 129 7.16 -10.41 21.76
CA ASP A 129 6.58 -9.89 22.99
C ASP A 129 5.74 -11.00 23.64
N TRP A 130 6.29 -11.58 24.71
CA TRP A 130 5.61 -12.61 25.49
C TRP A 130 4.81 -12.04 26.67
N GLU A 131 5.07 -10.79 27.07
CA GLU A 131 4.42 -10.20 28.25
C GLU A 131 2.93 -9.97 27.99
N GLY A 132 2.58 -9.52 26.77
CA GLY A 132 1.20 -9.34 26.33
C GLY A 132 0.58 -10.53 25.60
N TYR A 133 1.21 -11.72 25.60
CA TYR A 133 0.72 -12.87 24.82
C TYR A 133 -0.14 -13.82 25.68
N GLU A 134 -1.45 -13.78 25.48
CA GLU A 134 -2.42 -14.52 26.31
C GLU A 134 -2.94 -15.81 25.65
N ASP A 135 -2.71 -16.01 24.35
CA ASP A 135 -3.35 -17.11 23.59
C ASP A 135 -2.47 -18.38 23.55
N GLY A 136 -2.24 -18.98 24.72
CA GLY A 136 -1.45 -20.20 24.86
C GLY A 136 -1.97 -21.39 24.05
N ALA A 137 -3.29 -21.45 23.79
CA ALA A 137 -3.90 -22.51 22.98
C ALA A 137 -3.32 -22.54 21.55
N ARG A 138 -3.11 -21.38 20.91
CA ARG A 138 -2.47 -21.30 19.58
C ARG A 138 -1.05 -21.87 19.57
N LEU A 139 -0.30 -21.68 20.66
CA LEU A 139 1.04 -22.23 20.80
C LEU A 139 0.97 -23.76 20.94
N GLY A 140 0.04 -24.29 21.74
CA GLY A 140 -0.23 -25.72 21.85
C GLY A 140 -0.64 -26.36 20.54
N GLU A 141 -1.45 -25.68 19.74
CA GLU A 141 -1.86 -26.17 18.42
C GLU A 141 -0.73 -26.23 17.41
N THR A 142 0.40 -25.53 17.63
CA THR A 142 1.45 -25.34 16.61
C THR A 142 2.82 -25.87 17.04
N LEU A 143 3.31 -25.47 18.22
CA LEU A 143 4.67 -25.73 18.70
C LEU A 143 5.03 -27.22 18.86
N PRO A 144 4.12 -28.16 19.18
CA PRO A 144 4.46 -29.59 19.22
C PRO A 144 5.07 -30.14 17.93
N ARG A 145 4.82 -29.51 16.77
CA ARG A 145 5.48 -29.84 15.50
C ARG A 145 6.99 -29.63 15.54
N PHE A 146 7.47 -28.76 16.42
CA PHE A 146 8.85 -28.30 16.48
C PHE A 146 9.55 -28.62 17.79
N VAL A 147 8.78 -28.85 18.86
CA VAL A 147 9.26 -29.13 20.22
C VAL A 147 8.77 -30.53 20.61
N PRO A 148 9.61 -31.57 20.47
CA PRO A 148 9.24 -32.93 20.84
C PRO A 148 8.76 -33.02 22.30
N LEU A 149 7.78 -33.90 22.55
CA LEU A 149 7.14 -34.14 23.85
C LEU A 149 6.32 -33.00 24.45
N LEU A 150 6.31 -31.80 23.85
CA LEU A 150 5.40 -30.73 24.26
C LEU A 150 3.93 -31.13 24.09
N GLU A 151 3.62 -32.06 23.18
CA GLU A 151 2.25 -32.54 22.95
C GLU A 151 1.60 -33.07 24.23
N GLU A 152 2.36 -33.80 25.05
CA GLU A 152 1.90 -34.39 26.32
C GLU A 152 1.30 -33.32 27.24
N GLU A 153 2.05 -32.25 27.53
CA GLU A 153 1.55 -31.15 28.37
C GLU A 153 0.48 -30.35 27.62
N SER A 154 0.65 -30.09 26.32
CA SER A 154 -0.26 -29.24 25.54
C SER A 154 -1.70 -29.75 25.46
N LEU A 155 -1.91 -31.06 25.62
CA LEU A 155 -3.22 -31.69 25.53
C LEU A 155 -3.95 -31.82 26.88
N VAL A 156 -3.24 -31.73 28.01
CA VAL A 156 -3.80 -32.08 29.33
C VAL A 156 -3.64 -30.98 30.38
N GLU A 157 -2.62 -30.14 30.27
CA GLU A 157 -2.30 -29.11 31.27
C GLU A 157 -2.93 -27.75 30.92
N ALA A 158 -3.44 -27.05 31.94
CA ALA A 158 -4.07 -25.74 31.76
C ALA A 158 -3.06 -24.58 31.64
N ASN A 159 -1.90 -24.69 32.30
CA ASN A 159 -0.93 -23.61 32.46
C ASN A 159 0.47 -24.02 31.98
N ILE A 160 0.62 -24.17 30.67
CA ILE A 160 1.85 -24.69 30.08
C ILE A 160 2.87 -23.55 29.89
N PRO A 161 4.12 -23.72 30.34
CA PRO A 161 5.16 -22.71 30.17
C PRO A 161 5.76 -22.77 28.75
N TYR A 162 4.96 -22.50 27.71
CA TYR A 162 5.36 -22.61 26.29
C TYR A 162 6.64 -21.84 25.95
N THR A 163 6.86 -20.69 26.58
CA THR A 163 8.07 -19.88 26.38
C THR A 163 9.32 -20.57 26.92
N ALA A 164 9.21 -21.30 28.03
CA ALA A 164 10.31 -22.09 28.59
C ALA A 164 10.65 -23.26 27.65
N TRP A 165 9.64 -23.98 27.16
CA TRP A 165 9.79 -25.04 26.17
C TRP A 165 10.48 -24.55 24.89
N LEU A 166 10.03 -23.43 24.32
CA LEU A 166 10.65 -22.83 23.14
C LEU A 166 12.11 -22.41 23.40
N ARG A 167 12.38 -21.78 24.55
CA ARG A 167 13.73 -21.36 24.96
C ARG A 167 14.68 -22.54 25.17
N ALA A 168 14.18 -23.66 25.66
CA ALA A 168 14.95 -24.89 25.81
C ALA A 168 15.25 -25.57 24.46
N ALA A 169 14.34 -25.45 23.48
CA ALA A 169 14.48 -26.06 22.15
C ALA A 169 15.42 -25.29 21.20
N ARG A 170 15.71 -24.01 21.46
CA ARG A 170 16.63 -23.20 20.65
C ARG A 170 18.08 -23.29 21.14
N SER A 171 19.03 -22.98 20.24
CA SER A 171 20.42 -22.82 20.67
C SER A 171 20.60 -21.54 21.50
N ARG A 172 21.55 -21.55 22.44
CA ARG A 172 21.75 -20.46 23.43
C ARG A 172 21.88 -19.07 22.81
N ASN A 173 22.56 -18.97 21.67
CA ASN A 173 22.85 -17.70 20.99
C ASN A 173 21.83 -17.31 19.90
N GLU A 174 20.85 -18.17 19.63
CA GLU A 174 19.82 -17.92 18.63
C GLU A 174 18.62 -17.19 19.24
N ARG A 175 18.05 -16.23 18.52
CA ARG A 175 16.84 -15.51 18.93
C ARG A 175 15.61 -16.36 18.68
N GLU A 176 14.60 -16.22 19.52
CA GLU A 176 13.37 -17.01 19.49
C GLU A 176 12.63 -16.89 18.15
N LEU A 177 12.45 -15.67 17.63
CA LEU A 177 11.82 -15.45 16.34
C LEU A 177 12.64 -16.08 15.19
N THR A 178 13.96 -15.90 15.19
CA THR A 178 14.84 -16.51 14.17
C THR A 178 14.78 -18.03 14.19
N TRP A 179 14.79 -18.63 15.39
CA TRP A 179 14.62 -20.08 15.55
C TRP A 179 13.28 -20.53 14.99
N LEU A 180 12.20 -19.85 15.36
CA LEU A 180 10.84 -20.18 14.93
C LEU A 180 10.71 -20.08 13.40
N MET A 181 11.22 -19.01 12.79
CA MET A 181 11.22 -18.85 11.32
C MET A 181 11.92 -20.01 10.62
N ARG A 182 13.09 -20.43 11.13
CA ARG A 182 13.81 -21.59 10.58
C ARG A 182 13.00 -22.89 10.72
N ARG A 183 12.22 -23.06 11.80
CA ARG A 183 11.33 -24.22 11.97
C ARG A 183 10.20 -24.21 10.95
N PHE A 184 9.52 -23.08 10.75
CA PHE A 184 8.50 -22.93 9.70
C PHE A 184 9.07 -23.18 8.30
N GLU A 185 10.27 -22.67 8.00
CA GLU A 185 10.95 -22.89 6.71
C GLU A 185 11.21 -24.38 6.44
N SER A 186 11.47 -25.18 7.49
CA SER A 186 11.74 -26.62 7.38
C SER A 186 10.50 -27.47 7.08
N LEU A 187 9.28 -26.93 7.21
CA LEU A 187 8.05 -27.65 6.90
C LEU A 187 7.97 -27.98 5.40
N ARG A 188 7.61 -29.23 5.08
CA ARG A 188 7.41 -29.71 3.69
C ARG A 188 5.97 -29.48 3.21
N VAL A 189 5.47 -28.28 3.42
CA VAL A 189 4.14 -27.83 2.96
C VAL A 189 4.27 -26.58 2.08
N PRO A 190 3.28 -26.27 1.23
CA PRO A 190 3.29 -25.04 0.44
C PRO A 190 3.49 -23.78 1.30
N GLU A 191 4.15 -22.75 0.75
CA GLU A 191 4.43 -21.49 1.47
C GLU A 191 3.16 -20.83 2.03
N ARG A 192 2.02 -21.00 1.36
CA ARG A 192 0.72 -20.51 1.84
C ARG A 192 0.30 -21.18 3.16
N GLU A 193 0.47 -22.50 3.27
CA GLU A 193 0.12 -23.23 4.48
C GLU A 193 1.08 -22.89 5.63
N LYS A 194 2.37 -22.65 5.33
CA LYS A 194 3.32 -22.11 6.33
C LYS A 194 2.85 -20.76 6.86
N ALA A 195 2.41 -19.87 5.96
CA ALA A 195 1.89 -18.57 6.34
C ALA A 195 0.62 -18.69 7.19
N GLU A 196 -0.34 -19.54 6.80
CA GLU A 196 -1.57 -19.78 7.55
C GLU A 196 -1.28 -20.32 8.98
N LEU A 197 -0.33 -21.25 9.12
CA LEU A 197 0.09 -21.80 10.42
C LEU A 197 0.82 -20.79 11.30
N TYR A 198 1.59 -19.87 10.71
CA TYR A 198 2.28 -18.83 11.48
C TYR A 198 1.34 -17.69 11.85
N ASP A 199 0.56 -17.20 10.88
CA ASP A 199 -0.36 -16.07 11.06
C ASP A 199 -1.44 -16.42 12.10
N SER A 200 -1.81 -17.71 12.21
CA SER A 200 -2.73 -18.19 13.25
C SER A 200 -2.18 -18.00 14.66
N LEU A 201 -0.85 -17.93 14.86
CA LEU A 201 -0.24 -17.69 16.18
C LEU A 201 -0.48 -16.28 16.69
N LYS A 202 -0.72 -15.30 15.81
CA LYS A 202 -0.90 -13.89 16.18
C LYS A 202 0.21 -13.34 17.09
N LEU A 203 1.46 -13.72 16.82
CA LEU A 203 2.60 -13.29 17.64
C LEU A 203 2.82 -11.78 17.54
N TYR A 204 2.89 -11.11 18.68
CA TYR A 204 3.36 -9.74 18.78
C TYR A 204 4.88 -9.73 18.63
N ILE A 205 5.37 -8.99 17.64
CA ILE A 205 6.80 -8.80 17.38
C ILE A 205 7.16 -7.36 17.72
N ILE A 206 8.14 -7.20 18.60
CA ILE A 206 8.80 -5.93 18.86
C ILE A 206 9.92 -5.77 17.84
N TRP A 207 9.91 -4.66 17.10
CA TRP A 207 11.03 -4.24 16.26
C TRP A 207 11.63 -2.93 16.79
N GLN A 208 12.90 -2.97 17.15
CA GLN A 208 13.69 -1.83 17.62
C GLN A 208 14.79 -1.49 16.61
N PRO A 209 14.48 -0.70 15.56
CA PRO A 209 15.45 -0.37 14.53
C PRO A 209 16.62 0.43 15.10
N ARG A 210 17.84 -0.11 15.00
CA ARG A 210 19.07 0.56 15.49
C ARG A 210 19.77 1.33 14.38
N ASP A 211 19.68 0.85 13.14
CA ASP A 211 20.20 1.59 11.99
C ASP A 211 19.34 2.81 11.68
N PHE A 212 19.94 4.00 11.77
CA PHE A 212 19.29 5.27 11.44
C PHE A 212 18.65 5.25 10.04
N SER A 213 19.26 4.54 9.07
CA SER A 213 18.81 4.49 7.68
C SER A 213 17.52 3.69 7.47
N VAL A 214 17.09 2.87 8.43
CA VAL A 214 15.81 2.15 8.38
C VAL A 214 14.69 2.85 9.13
N THR A 215 15.01 3.86 9.95
CA THR A 215 14.04 4.68 10.66
C THR A 215 13.41 5.72 9.74
N ARG A 216 12.21 6.22 10.05
CA ARG A 216 11.60 7.38 9.36
C ARG A 216 12.50 8.60 9.35
N THR A 217 13.24 8.81 10.44
CA THR A 217 14.12 9.96 10.62
C THR A 217 15.27 9.97 9.61
N GLY A 218 15.82 8.79 9.31
CA GLY A 218 17.04 8.68 8.50
C GLY A 218 16.86 8.04 7.13
N MET A 219 15.73 7.40 6.87
CA MET A 219 15.50 6.67 5.63
C MET A 219 15.47 7.59 4.43
N LYS A 220 16.47 7.41 3.56
CA LYS A 220 16.54 8.03 2.25
C LYS A 220 17.37 7.19 1.31
N ARG A 221 17.02 7.20 0.02
CA ARG A 221 17.97 6.77 -1.03
C ARG A 221 18.88 7.92 -1.43
N LYS A 222 20.06 7.58 -1.92
CA LYS A 222 20.95 8.53 -2.60
C LYS A 222 20.34 8.90 -3.95
N VAL A 223 20.24 10.20 -4.22
CA VAL A 223 19.83 10.78 -5.50
C VAL A 223 20.98 11.59 -6.10
N SER A 224 21.03 11.70 -7.43
CA SER A 224 22.07 12.47 -8.14
C SER A 224 21.83 13.97 -8.06
N GLU A 225 20.56 14.39 -7.99
CA GLU A 225 20.14 15.77 -7.95
C GLU A 225 19.01 15.94 -6.93
N ILE A 226 19.03 17.07 -6.21
CA ILE A 226 17.97 17.48 -5.30
C ILE A 226 17.19 18.60 -5.96
N PHE A 227 15.87 18.45 -6.02
CA PHE A 227 14.99 19.54 -6.43
C PHE A 227 14.74 20.46 -5.23
N TYR A 228 15.28 21.67 -5.30
CA TYR A 228 15.07 22.72 -4.32
C TYR A 228 13.83 23.54 -4.68
N HIS A 229 13.00 23.85 -3.69
CA HIS A 229 11.79 24.67 -3.84
C HIS A 229 12.08 26.10 -3.43
N ASP A 230 12.36 26.94 -4.41
CA ASP A 230 12.53 28.39 -4.26
C ASP A 230 11.22 29.18 -4.51
N GLN A 231 10.17 28.49 -4.98
CA GLN A 231 8.82 29.01 -5.21
C GLN A 231 7.77 28.28 -4.35
N PRO A 232 6.58 28.87 -4.14
CA PRO A 232 5.47 28.19 -3.49
C PRO A 232 5.14 26.83 -4.12
N LEU A 233 4.67 25.90 -3.28
CA LEU A 233 4.24 24.56 -3.73
C LEU A 233 2.98 24.65 -4.59
N LEU A 234 2.87 23.74 -5.57
CA LEU A 234 1.70 23.67 -6.44
C LEU A 234 0.42 23.41 -5.63
N THR A 235 -0.58 24.26 -5.83
CA THR A 235 -1.90 24.10 -5.24
C THR A 235 -2.79 23.22 -6.11
N ARG A 236 -3.85 22.65 -5.52
CA ARG A 236 -4.84 21.85 -6.25
C ARG A 236 -5.49 22.60 -7.43
N ARG A 237 -5.60 23.93 -7.37
CA ARG A 237 -6.20 24.75 -8.44
C ARG A 237 -5.35 24.77 -9.72
N GLU A 238 -4.06 24.55 -9.59
CA GLU A 238 -3.09 24.56 -10.69
C GLU A 238 -2.96 23.18 -11.37
N VAL A 239 -3.65 22.16 -10.85
CA VAL A 239 -3.54 20.79 -11.35
C VAL A 239 -4.76 20.41 -12.18
N SER A 240 -4.51 20.01 -13.43
CA SER A 240 -5.49 19.40 -14.32
C SER A 240 -5.15 17.93 -14.54
N LEU A 241 -5.98 17.01 -14.04
CA LEU A 241 -5.74 15.57 -14.22
C LEU A 241 -5.74 15.17 -15.70
N ILE A 242 -6.63 15.75 -16.50
CA ILE A 242 -6.70 15.44 -17.93
C ILE A 242 -5.45 15.91 -18.67
N ALA A 243 -4.87 17.05 -18.29
CA ALA A 243 -3.60 17.51 -18.83
C ALA A 243 -2.45 16.59 -18.41
N GLU A 244 -2.41 16.18 -17.13
CA GLU A 244 -1.37 15.29 -16.61
C GLU A 244 -1.38 13.91 -17.29
N VAL A 245 -2.55 13.27 -17.44
CA VAL A 245 -2.64 11.93 -18.07
C VAL A 245 -2.39 11.96 -19.58
N ASN A 246 -2.56 13.11 -20.24
CA ASN A 246 -2.28 13.28 -21.67
C ASN A 246 -0.92 13.92 -21.97
N ALA A 247 -0.16 14.30 -20.94
CA ALA A 247 1.20 14.77 -21.08
C ALA A 247 2.11 13.67 -21.65
N PRO A 248 3.31 14.02 -22.19
CA PRO A 248 4.25 13.04 -22.74
C PRO A 248 4.56 11.87 -21.76
N PRO A 249 5.09 10.73 -22.19
CA PRO A 249 5.48 9.67 -21.26
C PRO A 249 6.51 10.14 -20.21
N LEU A 250 6.42 9.63 -18.98
CA LEU A 250 7.46 9.78 -17.96
C LEU A 250 8.70 8.97 -18.35
N PRO A 251 9.93 9.46 -18.09
CA PRO A 251 11.13 8.64 -18.22
C PRO A 251 11.06 7.41 -17.33
N LEU A 252 11.27 6.23 -17.91
CA LEU A 252 11.25 4.94 -17.21
C LEU A 252 12.61 4.26 -17.29
N LYS A 253 13.06 3.71 -16.17
CA LYS A 253 14.22 2.83 -16.10
C LYS A 253 13.81 1.50 -15.47
N LYS A 254 13.90 0.40 -16.23
CA LYS A 254 13.83 -0.94 -15.65
C LYS A 254 15.09 -1.17 -14.81
N LEU A 255 14.90 -1.56 -13.55
CA LEU A 255 16.00 -1.81 -12.64
C LEU A 255 16.56 -3.22 -12.86
N SER A 256 17.86 -3.39 -12.61
CA SER A 256 18.44 -4.74 -12.48
C SER A 256 17.82 -5.46 -11.27
N ARG A 257 17.89 -6.80 -11.22
CA ARG A 257 17.37 -7.58 -10.08
C ARG A 257 17.95 -7.11 -8.74
N ARG A 258 19.23 -6.72 -8.71
CA ARG A 258 19.91 -6.22 -7.50
C ARG A 258 19.38 -4.85 -7.08
N GLU A 259 19.21 -3.93 -8.02
CA GLU A 259 18.63 -2.61 -7.74
C GLU A 259 17.15 -2.73 -7.33
N GLY A 260 16.38 -3.61 -7.98
CA GLY A 260 15.00 -3.90 -7.63
C GLY A 260 14.86 -4.50 -6.24
N ALA A 261 15.74 -5.44 -5.84
CA ALA A 261 15.77 -5.96 -4.48
C ALA A 261 16.04 -4.86 -3.44
N LYS A 262 16.99 -3.94 -3.70
CA LYS A 262 17.24 -2.80 -2.81
C LYS A 262 16.02 -1.85 -2.72
N ALA A 263 15.30 -1.64 -3.82
CA ALA A 263 14.09 -0.84 -3.80
C ALA A 263 12.99 -1.53 -2.97
N LEU A 264 12.80 -2.84 -3.13
CA LEU A 264 11.84 -3.61 -2.34
C LEU A 264 12.22 -3.66 -0.85
N ASP A 265 13.50 -3.72 -0.50
CA ASP A 265 13.94 -3.61 0.89
C ASP A 265 13.60 -2.24 1.49
N MET A 266 13.82 -1.14 0.75
CA MET A 266 13.41 0.20 1.20
C MET A 266 11.88 0.29 1.36
N ILE A 267 11.13 -0.31 0.45
CA ILE A 267 9.67 -0.40 0.48
C ILE A 267 9.20 -1.10 1.76
N ARG A 268 9.73 -2.30 2.03
CA ARG A 268 9.37 -3.09 3.21
C ARG A 268 9.73 -2.36 4.50
N ASN A 269 10.94 -1.80 4.58
CA ASN A 269 11.32 -0.95 5.72
C ASN A 269 10.32 0.21 5.92
N THR A 270 9.94 0.90 4.84
CA THR A 270 9.02 2.04 4.91
C THR A 270 7.63 1.64 5.39
N SER A 271 7.09 0.53 4.86
CA SER A 271 5.73 0.09 5.14
C SER A 271 5.62 -0.58 6.51
N THR A 272 6.53 -1.50 6.83
CA THR A 272 6.54 -2.26 8.09
C THR A 272 6.69 -1.33 9.29
N ILE A 273 7.54 -0.30 9.20
CA ILE A 273 7.75 0.65 10.32
C ILE A 273 6.52 1.54 10.59
N ARG A 274 5.52 1.51 9.69
CA ARG A 274 4.24 2.23 9.79
C ARG A 274 3.04 1.29 9.98
N TYR A 275 3.29 0.04 10.36
CA TYR A 275 2.26 -1.00 10.48
C TYR A 275 1.48 -1.25 9.18
N ARG A 276 2.12 -1.05 8.03
CA ARG A 276 1.52 -1.28 6.72
C ARG A 276 2.10 -2.51 6.06
N GLU A 277 1.21 -3.40 5.65
CA GLU A 277 1.51 -4.53 4.79
C GLU A 277 0.62 -4.46 3.56
N LEU A 278 1.25 -4.30 2.39
CA LEU A 278 0.54 -4.31 1.11
C LEU A 278 0.93 -5.57 0.36
N HIS A 279 -0.03 -6.17 -0.33
CA HIS A 279 0.21 -7.40 -1.10
C HIS A 279 1.33 -7.23 -2.13
N GLY A 280 1.37 -6.09 -2.84
CA GLY A 280 2.42 -5.78 -3.81
C GLY A 280 3.81 -5.54 -3.22
N PHE A 281 3.88 -5.00 -2.01
CA PHE A 281 5.15 -4.73 -1.33
C PHE A 281 5.72 -6.00 -0.69
N THR A 282 4.83 -6.83 -0.15
CA THR A 282 5.19 -8.13 0.44
C THR A 282 5.76 -9.06 -0.63
N TYR A 283 5.03 -9.21 -1.74
CA TYR A 283 5.32 -10.19 -2.80
C TYR A 283 5.88 -9.58 -4.09
N GLY A 284 6.47 -8.39 -4.00
CA GLY A 284 7.05 -7.69 -5.16
C GLY A 284 8.17 -8.50 -5.82
N ASP A 285 8.18 -8.57 -7.15
CA ASP A 285 9.24 -9.25 -7.91
C ASP A 285 10.45 -8.31 -8.14
N PRO A 286 11.64 -8.60 -7.55
CA PRO A 286 12.82 -7.75 -7.70
C PRO A 286 13.32 -7.65 -9.15
N ALA A 287 12.99 -8.59 -10.04
CA ALA A 287 13.36 -8.55 -11.45
C ALA A 287 12.46 -7.64 -12.29
N ARG A 288 11.37 -7.12 -11.71
CA ARG A 288 10.29 -6.39 -12.42
C ARG A 288 10.04 -5.00 -11.86
N VAL A 289 10.97 -4.48 -11.08
CA VAL A 289 10.88 -3.12 -10.55
C VAL A 289 11.23 -2.11 -11.65
N VAL A 290 10.36 -1.13 -11.84
CA VAL A 290 10.56 0.00 -12.75
C VAL A 290 10.64 1.27 -11.93
N ARG A 291 11.66 2.09 -12.21
CA ARG A 291 11.76 3.44 -11.69
C ARG A 291 11.17 4.42 -12.71
N ALA A 292 10.23 5.26 -12.29
CA ALA A 292 9.68 6.34 -13.11
C ALA A 292 10.08 7.70 -12.53
N GLU A 293 10.58 8.60 -13.37
CA GLU A 293 10.98 9.95 -12.96
C GLU A 293 9.81 10.91 -13.23
N ALA A 294 9.23 11.48 -12.17
CA ALA A 294 8.00 12.27 -12.25
C ALA A 294 8.24 13.79 -12.32
N GLY A 295 9.51 14.21 -12.25
CA GLY A 295 9.93 15.62 -12.18
C GLY A 295 9.86 16.17 -10.75
N ARG A 296 10.36 17.40 -10.56
CA ARG A 296 10.39 18.10 -9.25
C ARG A 296 10.98 17.23 -8.12
N GLY A 297 11.99 16.41 -8.42
CA GLY A 297 12.61 15.49 -7.45
C GLY A 297 11.74 14.30 -7.02
N VAL A 298 10.65 13.98 -7.73
CA VAL A 298 9.81 12.81 -7.44
C VAL A 298 10.21 11.62 -8.31
N GLU A 299 10.37 10.46 -7.66
CA GLU A 299 10.58 9.16 -8.28
C GLU A 299 9.50 8.18 -7.80
N PHE A 300 9.02 7.31 -8.69
CA PHE A 300 8.18 6.17 -8.35
C PHE A 300 8.95 4.86 -8.52
N PHE A 301 8.87 3.96 -7.54
CA PHE A 301 9.40 2.60 -7.63
C PHE A 301 8.23 1.63 -7.77
N VAL A 302 7.90 1.29 -9.00
CA VAL A 302 6.75 0.45 -9.36
C VAL A 302 7.15 -1.01 -9.37
N CYS A 303 6.37 -1.86 -8.72
CA CYS A 303 6.51 -3.31 -8.76
C CYS A 303 5.16 -3.99 -8.98
N GLY A 304 5.20 -5.12 -9.69
CA GLY A 304 4.12 -6.11 -9.71
C GLY A 304 4.47 -7.27 -8.78
N VAL A 305 3.54 -8.22 -8.64
CA VAL A 305 3.75 -9.42 -7.81
C VAL A 305 4.25 -10.62 -8.62
N GLY A 306 4.99 -11.50 -7.93
CA GLY A 306 5.38 -12.82 -8.43
C GLY A 306 4.19 -13.64 -8.92
N ALA A 307 4.40 -14.55 -9.87
CA ALA A 307 3.32 -15.27 -10.57
C ALA A 307 2.41 -16.06 -9.60
N GLU A 308 3.01 -16.63 -8.57
CA GLU A 308 2.40 -17.40 -7.49
C GLU A 308 1.51 -16.56 -6.56
N HIS A 309 1.71 -15.25 -6.53
CA HIS A 309 1.01 -14.28 -5.68
C HIS A 309 0.01 -13.42 -6.45
N ARG A 310 -0.17 -13.63 -7.76
CA ARG A 310 -1.12 -12.84 -8.56
C ARG A 310 -2.56 -13.05 -8.12
N LEU A 311 -3.34 -11.97 -8.16
CA LEU A 311 -4.79 -12.08 -8.01
C LEU A 311 -5.37 -12.95 -9.14
N PRO A 312 -6.47 -13.71 -8.90
CA PRO A 312 -7.00 -14.64 -9.89
C PRO A 312 -7.36 -14.00 -11.24
N LEU A 313 -7.98 -12.81 -11.21
CA LEU A 313 -8.52 -12.13 -12.41
C LEU A 313 -7.81 -10.81 -12.71
N ARG A 314 -7.62 -9.98 -11.68
CA ARG A 314 -7.08 -8.62 -11.80
C ARG A 314 -5.56 -8.65 -11.80
N THR A 315 -4.94 -7.63 -12.35
CA THR A 315 -3.50 -7.39 -12.16
C THR A 315 -3.29 -6.57 -10.89
N TYR A 316 -2.14 -6.73 -10.26
CA TYR A 316 -1.78 -5.96 -9.07
C TYR A 316 -0.42 -5.29 -9.27
N HIS A 317 -0.41 -3.97 -9.19
CA HIS A 317 0.80 -3.16 -9.18
C HIS A 317 0.79 -2.25 -7.95
N SER A 318 1.97 -1.93 -7.44
CA SER A 318 2.13 -0.96 -6.37
C SER A 318 3.36 -0.12 -6.61
N ALA A 319 3.41 1.09 -6.05
CA ALA A 319 4.58 1.93 -6.15
C ALA A 319 4.85 2.69 -4.85
N LEU A 320 6.13 2.79 -4.50
CA LEU A 320 6.60 3.73 -3.49
C LEU A 320 6.84 5.09 -4.15
N ILE A 321 6.34 6.13 -3.51
CA ILE A 321 6.52 7.52 -3.93
C ILE A 321 7.64 8.12 -3.11
N VAL A 322 8.67 8.60 -3.78
CA VAL A 322 9.87 9.15 -3.16
C VAL A 322 10.06 10.60 -3.63
N LYS A 323 10.32 11.53 -2.70
CA LYS A 323 10.67 12.94 -2.98
C LYS A 323 12.07 13.22 -2.49
N ASN A 324 12.95 13.64 -3.40
CA ASN A 324 14.36 13.92 -3.13
C ASN A 324 15.06 12.76 -2.40
N GLY A 325 14.62 11.52 -2.62
CA GLY A 325 15.13 10.32 -1.95
C GLY A 325 14.41 9.90 -0.66
N VAL A 326 13.50 10.69 -0.08
CA VAL A 326 12.69 10.31 1.10
C VAL A 326 11.37 9.66 0.67
N PRO A 327 10.97 8.52 1.25
CA PRO A 327 9.62 7.99 1.05
C PRO A 327 8.56 8.96 1.57
N ILE A 328 7.65 9.39 0.69
CA ILE A 328 6.57 10.33 1.05
C ILE A 328 5.17 9.73 0.93
N GLY A 329 5.05 8.55 0.32
CA GLY A 329 3.78 7.88 0.18
C GLY A 329 3.89 6.62 -0.66
N TYR A 330 2.75 6.03 -0.97
CA TYR A 330 2.65 4.85 -1.81
C TYR A 330 1.34 4.86 -2.62
N THR A 331 1.25 3.96 -3.59
CA THR A 331 0.03 3.70 -4.33
C THR A 331 -0.11 2.21 -4.64
N GLU A 332 -1.36 1.74 -4.69
CA GLU A 332 -1.75 0.44 -5.22
C GLU A 332 -2.67 0.64 -6.41
N GLY A 333 -2.49 -0.20 -7.41
CA GLY A 333 -3.23 -0.21 -8.66
C GLY A 333 -3.70 -1.61 -8.98
N ILE A 334 -5.01 -1.84 -8.89
CA ILE A 334 -5.64 -3.13 -9.16
C ILE A 334 -6.45 -3.01 -10.44
N SER A 335 -5.95 -3.58 -11.54
CA SER A 335 -6.48 -3.31 -12.88
C SER A 335 -7.13 -4.52 -13.56
N LEU A 336 -8.17 -4.25 -14.35
CA LEU A 336 -8.85 -5.19 -15.23
C LEU A 336 -9.29 -4.46 -16.50
N PHE A 337 -8.87 -4.95 -17.67
CA PHE A 337 -8.99 -4.22 -18.95
C PHE A 337 -8.40 -2.80 -18.86
N GLU A 338 -9.14 -1.77 -19.26
CA GLU A 338 -8.72 -0.37 -19.17
C GLU A 338 -9.13 0.31 -17.85
N ARG A 339 -9.76 -0.42 -16.91
CA ARG A 339 -10.14 0.09 -15.60
C ARG A 339 -9.11 -0.27 -14.54
N ILE A 340 -8.81 0.70 -13.67
CA ILE A 340 -7.98 0.54 -12.47
C ILE A 340 -8.74 1.03 -11.24
N GLU A 341 -8.74 0.23 -10.19
CA GLU A 341 -8.99 0.71 -8.83
C GLU A 341 -7.65 1.15 -8.26
N THR A 342 -7.53 2.43 -7.91
CA THR A 342 -6.28 3.01 -7.44
C THR A 342 -6.44 3.60 -6.05
N GLY A 343 -5.52 3.26 -5.16
CA GLY A 343 -5.36 3.93 -3.88
C GLY A 343 -4.06 4.72 -3.89
N ILE A 344 -4.10 5.99 -3.49
CA ILE A 344 -2.90 6.80 -3.29
C ILE A 344 -2.90 7.27 -1.84
N ASN A 345 -1.82 6.96 -1.13
CA ASN A 345 -1.66 7.34 0.25
C ASN A 345 -0.38 8.17 0.38
N VAL A 346 -0.56 9.47 0.64
CA VAL A 346 0.54 10.36 1.04
C VAL A 346 0.59 10.35 2.56
N TYR A 347 1.76 10.05 3.12
CA TYR A 347 1.91 10.03 4.58
C TYR A 347 1.60 11.41 5.16
N TYR A 348 1.00 11.45 6.35
CA TYR A 348 0.50 12.67 7.00
C TYR A 348 1.49 13.83 6.96
N THR A 349 2.75 13.56 7.29
CA THR A 349 3.89 14.50 7.21
C THR A 349 3.92 15.32 5.93
N PHE A 350 3.56 14.69 4.79
CA PHE A 350 3.75 15.23 3.45
C PHE A 350 2.43 15.63 2.75
N ARG A 351 1.27 15.51 3.42
CA ARG A 351 -0.04 15.87 2.83
C ARG A 351 -0.12 17.36 2.50
N ASP A 352 0.60 18.18 3.25
CA ASP A 352 0.84 19.62 3.02
C ASP A 352 1.69 19.95 1.78
N GLY A 353 2.20 18.91 1.10
CA GLY A 353 2.97 19.03 -0.13
C GLY A 353 2.10 19.18 -1.37
N GLU A 354 2.62 18.69 -2.49
CA GLU A 354 1.99 18.83 -3.82
C GLU A 354 1.02 17.67 -4.12
N SER A 355 0.15 17.31 -3.16
CA SER A 355 -0.65 16.07 -3.17
C SER A 355 -1.52 15.88 -4.43
N ALA A 356 -2.18 16.94 -4.90
CA ALA A 356 -2.98 16.89 -6.14
C ALA A 356 -2.12 16.64 -7.38
N TRP A 357 -0.94 17.24 -7.44
CA TRP A 357 0.00 17.06 -8.55
C TRP A 357 0.60 15.65 -8.55
N LEU A 358 0.99 15.14 -7.37
CA LEU A 358 1.42 13.75 -7.17
C LEU A 358 0.36 12.76 -7.68
N TYR A 359 -0.91 13.03 -7.38
CA TYR A 359 -2.03 12.22 -7.85
C TYR A 359 -2.08 12.15 -9.38
N GLY A 360 -2.00 13.29 -10.07
CA GLY A 360 -1.94 13.33 -11.54
C GLY A 360 -0.74 12.58 -12.11
N ARG A 361 0.43 12.67 -11.47
CA ARG A 361 1.65 11.96 -11.89
C ARG A 361 1.51 10.43 -11.75
N VAL A 362 0.87 9.95 -10.68
CA VAL A 362 0.58 8.53 -10.51
C VAL A 362 -0.40 8.04 -11.57
N MET A 363 -1.45 8.80 -11.88
CA MET A 363 -2.39 8.42 -12.94
C MET A 363 -1.72 8.36 -14.32
N ARG A 364 -0.88 9.35 -14.65
CA ARG A 364 -0.06 9.35 -15.87
C ARG A 364 0.85 8.12 -15.94
N MET A 365 1.52 7.80 -14.84
CA MET A 365 2.36 6.60 -14.72
C MET A 365 1.56 5.32 -14.97
N PHE A 366 0.41 5.13 -14.31
CA PHE A 366 -0.40 3.94 -14.51
C PHE A 366 -0.97 3.86 -15.92
N ARG A 367 -1.45 4.97 -16.51
CA ARG A 367 -1.88 4.99 -17.92
C ARG A 367 -0.75 4.56 -18.85
N GLN A 368 0.46 5.08 -18.66
CA GLN A 368 1.62 4.74 -19.48
C GLN A 368 2.02 3.26 -19.35
N LEU A 369 2.10 2.74 -18.11
CA LEU A 369 2.56 1.37 -17.86
C LEU A 369 1.49 0.32 -18.24
N LEU A 370 0.23 0.61 -17.90
CA LEU A 370 -0.86 -0.35 -17.88
C LEU A 370 -1.90 -0.12 -18.98
N GLY A 371 -1.87 1.01 -19.69
CA GLY A 371 -2.85 1.35 -20.73
C GLY A 371 -4.25 1.67 -20.18
N VAL A 372 -4.36 1.95 -18.88
CA VAL A 372 -5.64 2.22 -18.23
C VAL A 372 -6.17 3.61 -18.59
N THR A 373 -7.48 3.70 -18.79
CA THR A 373 -8.19 4.92 -19.19
C THR A 373 -9.35 5.29 -18.27
N ALA A 374 -9.74 4.37 -17.37
CA ALA A 374 -10.78 4.56 -16.36
C ALA A 374 -10.22 4.31 -14.95
N PHE A 375 -10.24 5.32 -14.10
CA PHE A 375 -9.73 5.29 -12.73
C PHE A 375 -10.89 5.32 -11.75
N SER A 376 -10.98 4.32 -10.89
CA SER A 376 -12.00 4.17 -9.88
C SER A 376 -11.42 4.34 -8.49
N ILE A 377 -12.16 5.03 -7.63
CA ILE A 377 -11.84 5.20 -6.20
C ILE A 377 -12.83 4.39 -5.39
N ASP A 378 -12.30 3.58 -4.47
CA ASP A 378 -13.12 2.75 -3.60
C ASP A 378 -13.93 3.62 -2.61
N PRO A 379 -15.20 3.29 -2.32
CA PRO A 379 -16.02 3.99 -1.33
C PRO A 379 -15.32 4.23 0.01
N TYR A 380 -14.53 3.28 0.49
CA TYR A 380 -13.80 3.41 1.76
C TYR A 380 -12.83 4.60 1.74
N GLN A 381 -12.20 4.87 0.59
CA GLN A 381 -11.23 5.96 0.43
C GLN A 381 -11.86 7.35 0.37
N ILE A 382 -13.18 7.43 0.16
CA ILE A 382 -13.94 8.69 0.11
C ILE A 382 -14.85 8.88 1.33
N GLY A 383 -14.78 7.97 2.31
CA GLY A 383 -15.44 8.12 3.62
C GLY A 383 -16.50 7.08 3.97
N PHE A 384 -16.74 6.06 3.13
CA PHE A 384 -17.68 4.98 3.48
C PHE A 384 -17.05 4.08 4.55
N GLU A 385 -17.67 4.02 5.74
CA GLU A 385 -17.11 3.30 6.91
C GLU A 385 -15.68 3.74 7.28
N ASN A 386 -15.31 4.97 6.92
CA ASN A 386 -14.00 5.54 7.15
C ASN A 386 -14.12 7.01 7.58
N GLU A 387 -14.04 7.27 8.88
CA GLU A 387 -14.21 8.62 9.42
C GLU A 387 -13.08 9.57 9.00
N GLU A 388 -11.84 9.08 8.86
CA GLU A 388 -10.71 9.88 8.35
C GLU A 388 -11.01 10.43 6.93
N GLY A 389 -11.66 9.62 6.09
CA GLY A 389 -12.10 10.03 4.75
C GLY A 389 -13.16 11.15 4.79
N ILE A 390 -14.03 11.13 5.79
CA ILE A 390 -15.05 12.16 6.02
C ILE A 390 -14.41 13.45 6.53
N GLU A 391 -13.57 13.36 7.57
CA GLU A 391 -12.91 14.51 8.21
C GLU A 391 -11.97 15.25 7.24
N SER A 392 -11.25 14.50 6.41
CA SER A 392 -10.34 15.07 5.39
C SER A 392 -11.07 15.69 4.19
N GLY A 393 -12.39 15.45 4.05
CA GLY A 393 -13.16 15.87 2.88
C GLY A 393 -12.70 15.21 1.58
N ALA A 394 -12.24 13.95 1.67
CA ALA A 394 -11.67 13.19 0.55
C ALA A 394 -12.60 13.16 -0.67
N PHE A 395 -13.91 13.01 -0.46
CA PHE A 395 -14.92 13.08 -1.54
C PHE A 395 -14.74 14.33 -2.41
N TRP A 396 -14.67 15.50 -1.79
CA TRP A 396 -14.53 16.77 -2.50
C TRP A 396 -13.15 16.94 -3.13
N PHE A 397 -12.10 16.33 -2.57
CA PHE A 397 -10.79 16.28 -3.20
C PHE A 397 -10.87 15.60 -4.56
N TYR A 398 -11.42 14.39 -4.64
CA TYR A 398 -11.58 13.66 -5.91
C TYR A 398 -12.57 14.36 -6.85
N ARG A 399 -13.70 14.86 -6.34
CA ARG A 399 -14.68 15.58 -7.16
C ARG A 399 -14.06 16.80 -7.86
N LYS A 400 -13.29 17.61 -7.12
CA LYS A 400 -12.60 18.80 -7.66
C LYS A 400 -11.46 18.47 -8.62
N LEU A 401 -10.97 17.23 -8.62
CA LEU A 401 -10.00 16.74 -9.59
C LEU A 401 -10.66 16.20 -10.88
N GLY A 402 -11.99 16.11 -10.91
CA GLY A 402 -12.77 15.70 -12.09
C GLY A 402 -13.38 14.31 -12.00
N PHE A 403 -13.31 13.64 -10.83
CA PHE A 403 -14.03 12.39 -10.62
C PHE A 403 -15.54 12.66 -10.51
N ARG A 404 -16.35 11.74 -11.02
CA ARG A 404 -17.81 11.75 -10.89
C ARG A 404 -18.30 10.57 -10.06
N PRO A 405 -19.34 10.74 -9.22
CA PRO A 405 -20.05 9.59 -8.68
C PRO A 405 -20.70 8.80 -9.83
N VAL A 406 -20.74 7.47 -9.73
CA VAL A 406 -21.38 6.65 -10.77
C VAL A 406 -22.87 6.43 -10.57
N ARG A 407 -23.37 6.65 -9.34
CA ARG A 407 -24.77 6.45 -8.98
C ARG A 407 -25.55 7.74 -9.18
N SER A 408 -26.68 7.65 -9.88
CA SER A 408 -27.49 8.82 -10.27
C SER A 408 -28.03 9.63 -9.08
N GLU A 409 -28.41 8.93 -8.00
CA GLU A 409 -28.90 9.49 -6.76
C GLU A 409 -27.80 10.25 -6.01
N ILE A 410 -26.56 9.76 -6.07
CA ILE A 410 -25.41 10.46 -5.49
C ILE A 410 -25.04 11.66 -6.35
N ASP A 411 -25.06 11.55 -7.69
CA ASP A 411 -24.78 12.69 -8.59
C ASP A 411 -25.75 13.86 -8.35
N LYS A 412 -27.05 13.56 -8.17
CA LYS A 412 -28.05 14.58 -7.80
C LYS A 412 -27.72 15.27 -6.49
N LEU A 413 -27.35 14.50 -5.46
CA LEU A 413 -26.97 15.04 -4.15
C LEU A 413 -25.70 15.91 -4.25
N VAL A 414 -24.70 15.46 -5.00
CA VAL A 414 -23.46 16.21 -5.24
C VAL A 414 -23.74 17.55 -5.91
N ARG A 415 -24.59 17.59 -6.95
CA ARG A 415 -24.94 18.85 -7.64
C ARG A 415 -25.64 19.84 -6.71
N ALA A 416 -26.56 19.37 -5.87
CA ALA A 416 -27.23 20.21 -4.89
C ALA A 416 -26.24 20.79 -3.86
N GLU A 417 -25.23 20.01 -3.45
CA GLU A 417 -24.16 20.51 -2.58
C GLU A 417 -23.21 21.47 -3.30
N GLU A 418 -22.89 21.24 -4.57
CA GLU A 418 -22.09 22.15 -5.41
C GLU A 418 -22.77 23.53 -5.52
N GLU A 419 -24.09 23.58 -5.69
CA GLU A 419 -24.87 24.83 -5.72
C GLU A 419 -24.79 25.58 -4.38
N LYS A 420 -24.91 24.87 -3.25
CA LYS A 420 -24.75 25.48 -1.91
C LYS A 420 -23.34 26.01 -1.71
N ILE A 421 -22.31 25.25 -2.12
CA ILE A 421 -20.91 25.67 -2.03
C ILE A 421 -20.67 26.92 -2.88
N ALA A 422 -21.28 27.01 -4.06
CA ALA A 422 -21.14 28.16 -4.96
C ALA A 422 -21.86 29.42 -4.44
N THR A 423 -23.03 29.27 -3.83
CA THR A 423 -23.89 30.40 -3.42
C THR A 423 -23.67 30.87 -2.00
N ARG A 424 -23.22 30.01 -1.09
CA ARG A 424 -23.10 30.31 0.35
C ARG A 424 -21.64 30.46 0.78
N LYS A 425 -21.24 31.68 1.12
CA LYS A 425 -19.90 31.97 1.65
C LYS A 425 -19.65 31.15 2.94
N ALA A 426 -18.49 30.51 3.01
CA ALA A 426 -18.07 29.65 4.13
C ALA A 426 -18.86 28.34 4.35
N TYR A 427 -19.77 27.96 3.45
CA TYR A 427 -20.47 26.68 3.55
C TYR A 427 -19.51 25.49 3.39
N ARG A 428 -19.70 24.47 4.24
CA ARG A 428 -19.07 23.16 4.12
C ARG A 428 -20.15 22.09 4.19
N THR A 429 -20.10 21.12 3.30
CA THR A 429 -20.92 19.91 3.38
C THR A 429 -20.65 19.24 4.72
N ASN A 430 -21.72 18.98 5.49
CA ASN A 430 -21.59 18.35 6.80
C ASN A 430 -21.30 16.84 6.68
N ALA A 431 -20.80 16.25 7.76
CA ALA A 431 -20.41 14.83 7.81
C ALA A 431 -21.55 13.87 7.42
N LYS A 432 -22.80 14.15 7.82
CA LYS A 432 -23.96 13.32 7.48
C LYS A 432 -24.16 13.23 5.96
N ILE A 433 -24.08 14.35 5.26
CA ILE A 433 -24.22 14.40 3.81
C ILE A 433 -23.01 13.75 3.13
N LEU A 434 -21.79 13.99 3.62
CA LEU A 434 -20.58 13.33 3.11
C LEU A 434 -20.69 11.80 3.18
N ARG A 435 -21.18 11.24 4.31
CA ARG A 435 -21.40 9.79 4.44
C ARG A 435 -22.40 9.25 3.42
N GLN A 436 -23.46 10.00 3.12
CA GLN A 436 -24.42 9.63 2.07
C GLN A 436 -23.78 9.65 0.67
N MET A 437 -22.93 10.64 0.40
CA MET A 437 -22.21 10.75 -0.88
C MET A 437 -21.15 9.66 -1.06
N ALA A 438 -20.51 9.22 0.03
CA ALA A 438 -19.39 8.28 0.00
C ALA A 438 -19.78 6.82 -0.33
N VAL A 439 -21.06 6.45 -0.29
CA VAL A 439 -21.55 5.07 -0.48
C VAL A 439 -21.23 4.49 -1.88
N GLY A 440 -21.06 5.34 -2.89
CA GLY A 440 -20.77 4.95 -4.26
C GLY A 440 -19.34 5.27 -4.68
N HIS A 441 -18.73 4.39 -5.47
CA HIS A 441 -17.40 4.67 -6.02
C HIS A 441 -17.44 5.88 -6.95
N MET A 442 -16.30 6.54 -7.10
CA MET A 442 -16.13 7.63 -8.05
C MET A 442 -15.26 7.19 -9.23
N LEU A 443 -15.59 7.68 -10.42
CA LEU A 443 -14.89 7.35 -11.66
C LEU A 443 -14.30 8.61 -12.31
N PHE A 444 -13.08 8.49 -12.81
CA PHE A 444 -12.47 9.44 -13.72
C PHE A 444 -12.08 8.70 -15.01
N GLU A 445 -12.50 9.23 -16.15
CA GLU A 445 -12.18 8.65 -17.45
C GLU A 445 -11.43 9.67 -18.30
N THR A 446 -10.38 9.23 -19.00
CA THR A 446 -9.59 10.13 -19.84
C THR A 446 -10.33 10.62 -21.08
N GLN A 447 -11.41 9.93 -21.44
CA GLN A 447 -12.38 10.39 -22.43
C GLN A 447 -13.72 10.44 -21.70
N PRO A 448 -14.16 11.62 -21.24
CA PRO A 448 -15.39 11.76 -20.48
C PRO A 448 -16.58 11.26 -21.30
N ALA A 449 -17.34 10.32 -20.74
CA ALA A 449 -18.62 9.90 -21.30
C ALA A 449 -19.74 10.20 -20.30
N THR A 450 -20.91 10.59 -20.81
CA THR A 450 -22.10 10.84 -19.99
C THR A 450 -22.59 9.57 -19.27
N ARG A 451 -22.30 8.40 -19.86
CA ARG A 451 -22.50 7.06 -19.28
C ARG A 451 -21.34 6.17 -19.70
N SER A 452 -20.79 5.44 -18.75
CA SER A 452 -19.72 4.47 -18.99
C SER A 452 -20.22 3.05 -18.77
N SER A 453 -19.69 2.11 -19.55
CA SER A 453 -19.88 0.68 -19.28
C SER A 453 -19.34 0.27 -17.91
N TRP A 454 -18.45 1.08 -17.32
CA TRP A 454 -17.89 0.85 -16.00
C TRP A 454 -18.79 1.30 -14.84
N ASP A 455 -19.83 2.11 -15.09
CA ASP A 455 -20.65 2.72 -14.03
C ASP A 455 -21.29 1.68 -13.09
N LYS A 456 -21.66 0.53 -13.65
CA LYS A 456 -22.32 -0.56 -12.91
C LYS A 456 -21.36 -1.67 -12.49
N PHE A 457 -20.16 -1.69 -13.06
CA PHE A 457 -19.24 -2.80 -12.87
C PHE A 457 -18.64 -2.80 -11.46
N GLN A 458 -18.72 -3.96 -10.78
CA GLN A 458 -18.00 -4.22 -9.54
C GLN A 458 -17.45 -5.64 -9.56
N ILE A 459 -16.16 -5.80 -9.23
CA ILE A 459 -15.52 -7.13 -9.26
C ILE A 459 -16.22 -8.14 -8.34
N ARG A 460 -16.80 -7.68 -7.23
CA ARG A 460 -17.53 -8.54 -6.28
C ARG A 460 -18.77 -9.19 -6.90
N ASN A 461 -19.45 -8.50 -7.82
CA ASN A 461 -20.64 -9.04 -8.49
C ASN A 461 -20.29 -10.29 -9.32
N LEU A 462 -19.12 -10.27 -9.97
CA LEU A 462 -18.61 -11.43 -10.70
C LEU A 462 -18.32 -12.61 -9.74
N GLY A 463 -17.69 -12.32 -8.60
CA GLY A 463 -17.43 -13.31 -7.55
C GLY A 463 -18.72 -13.95 -7.01
N LEU A 464 -19.75 -13.14 -6.73
CA LEU A 464 -21.05 -13.60 -6.24
C LEU A 464 -21.80 -14.45 -7.26
N LYS A 465 -21.77 -14.09 -8.56
CA LYS A 465 -22.37 -14.92 -9.63
C LYS A 465 -21.71 -16.30 -9.73
N ILE A 466 -20.40 -16.40 -9.52
CA ILE A 466 -19.70 -17.69 -9.43
C ILE A 466 -20.23 -18.50 -8.24
N GLN A 467 -20.42 -17.88 -7.07
CA GLN A 467 -20.95 -18.58 -5.89
C GLN A 467 -22.39 -19.06 -6.10
N GLN A 468 -23.25 -18.23 -6.70
CA GLN A 468 -24.63 -18.59 -7.03
C GLN A 468 -24.68 -19.82 -7.95
N ARG A 469 -23.79 -19.88 -8.94
CA ARG A 469 -23.66 -21.06 -9.81
C ARG A 469 -23.09 -22.28 -9.07
N MET A 470 -22.14 -22.08 -8.17
CA MET A 470 -21.60 -23.16 -7.33
C MET A 470 -22.72 -23.82 -6.52
N ALA A 471 -23.58 -23.01 -5.90
CA ALA A 471 -24.73 -23.50 -5.16
C ALA A 471 -25.73 -24.23 -6.07
N SER A 472 -26.17 -23.61 -7.17
CA SER A 472 -27.25 -24.14 -8.00
C SER A 472 -26.87 -25.36 -8.85
N SER A 473 -25.62 -25.45 -9.31
CA SER A 473 -25.19 -26.46 -10.30
C SER A 473 -24.21 -27.49 -9.75
N PHE A 474 -23.61 -27.24 -8.58
CA PHE A 474 -22.56 -28.08 -8.01
C PHE A 474 -22.78 -28.41 -6.52
N GLY A 475 -23.97 -28.12 -5.98
CA GLY A 475 -24.30 -28.42 -4.58
C GLY A 475 -23.40 -27.72 -3.56
N GLY A 476 -22.85 -26.56 -3.92
CA GLY A 476 -21.91 -25.82 -3.07
C GLY A 476 -20.47 -26.35 -3.09
N ASP A 477 -20.14 -27.36 -3.90
CA ASP A 477 -18.81 -27.97 -3.94
C ASP A 477 -17.85 -27.21 -4.88
N ALA A 478 -16.89 -26.51 -4.27
CA ALA A 478 -15.91 -25.69 -4.98
C ALA A 478 -14.97 -26.52 -5.88
N LEU A 479 -14.60 -27.74 -5.48
CA LEU A 479 -13.69 -28.59 -6.24
C LEU A 479 -14.40 -29.14 -7.48
N LYS A 480 -15.64 -29.59 -7.34
CA LYS A 480 -16.48 -30.02 -8.47
C LYS A 480 -16.69 -28.89 -9.47
N MET A 481 -17.03 -27.68 -8.99
CA MET A 481 -17.18 -26.52 -9.87
C MET A 481 -15.89 -26.21 -10.64
N ARG A 482 -14.73 -26.15 -9.96
CA ARG A 482 -13.45 -25.85 -10.62
C ARG A 482 -13.13 -26.84 -11.73
N ARG A 483 -13.28 -28.14 -11.45
CA ARG A 483 -13.04 -29.21 -12.45
C ARG A 483 -13.99 -29.07 -13.65
N ALA A 484 -15.28 -28.87 -13.39
CA ALA A 484 -16.28 -28.75 -14.45
C ALA A 484 -16.09 -27.48 -15.30
N SER A 485 -15.80 -26.34 -14.67
CA SER A 485 -15.49 -25.07 -15.36
C SER A 485 -14.25 -25.20 -16.24
N ALA A 486 -13.17 -25.81 -15.73
CA ALA A 486 -11.95 -26.05 -16.50
C ALA A 486 -12.23 -26.93 -17.73
N ALA A 487 -12.86 -28.09 -17.56
CA ALA A 487 -13.17 -29.01 -18.65
C ALA A 487 -14.12 -28.40 -19.71
N SER A 488 -15.08 -27.57 -19.28
CA SER A 488 -15.97 -26.85 -20.21
C SER A 488 -15.20 -25.83 -21.06
N VAL A 489 -14.26 -25.10 -20.45
CA VAL A 489 -13.48 -24.06 -21.15
C VAL A 489 -12.40 -24.70 -22.04
N GLU A 490 -11.80 -25.81 -21.64
CA GLU A 490 -10.87 -26.59 -22.48
C GLU A 490 -11.54 -27.00 -23.79
N ARG A 491 -12.76 -27.57 -23.72
CA ARG A 491 -13.55 -27.93 -24.90
C ARG A 491 -13.91 -26.71 -25.75
N ALA A 492 -14.32 -25.61 -25.12
CA ALA A 492 -14.72 -24.40 -25.84
C ALA A 492 -13.55 -23.74 -26.59
N LEU A 493 -12.37 -23.72 -25.99
CA LEU A 493 -11.15 -23.11 -26.55
C LEU A 493 -10.33 -24.07 -27.43
N GLY A 494 -10.56 -25.38 -27.34
CA GLY A 494 -9.81 -26.40 -28.07
C GLY A 494 -8.37 -26.55 -27.55
N VAL A 495 -8.19 -26.51 -26.22
CA VAL A 495 -6.87 -26.62 -25.57
C VAL A 495 -6.83 -27.75 -24.55
N LYS A 496 -5.64 -28.27 -24.25
CA LYS A 496 -5.38 -29.22 -23.16
C LYS A 496 -4.52 -28.54 -22.10
N ALA A 497 -5.15 -27.97 -21.07
CA ALA A 497 -4.46 -27.24 -20.00
C ALA A 497 -3.64 -28.18 -19.10
N SER A 498 -3.94 -29.48 -19.10
CA SER A 498 -3.11 -30.51 -18.44
C SER A 498 -1.67 -30.59 -18.98
N GLN A 499 -1.44 -30.14 -20.22
CA GLN A 499 -0.11 -30.11 -20.85
C GLN A 499 0.63 -28.79 -20.63
N TRP A 500 0.02 -27.83 -19.91
CA TRP A 500 0.61 -26.52 -19.67
C TRP A 500 1.49 -26.53 -18.42
N LYS A 501 2.34 -25.50 -18.28
CA LYS A 501 3.11 -25.31 -17.05
C LYS A 501 2.17 -25.07 -15.88
N GLU A 502 2.59 -25.45 -14.67
CA GLU A 502 1.77 -25.34 -13.46
C GLU A 502 1.18 -23.92 -13.25
N THR A 503 1.99 -22.89 -13.45
CA THR A 503 1.54 -21.49 -13.33
C THR A 503 0.50 -21.11 -14.37
N GLU A 504 0.64 -21.58 -15.61
CA GLU A 504 -0.33 -21.39 -16.69
C GLU A 504 -1.62 -22.16 -16.43
N ARG A 505 -1.52 -23.40 -15.92
CA ARG A 505 -2.66 -24.22 -15.53
C ARG A 505 -3.46 -23.57 -14.39
N ARG A 506 -2.77 -23.06 -13.36
CA ARG A 506 -3.42 -22.31 -12.26
C ARG A 506 -4.12 -21.04 -12.76
N ALA A 507 -3.49 -20.31 -13.68
CA ALA A 507 -4.12 -19.14 -14.31
C ALA A 507 -5.35 -19.54 -15.14
N PHE A 508 -5.26 -20.65 -15.88
CA PHE A 508 -6.37 -21.22 -16.64
C PHE A 508 -7.54 -21.60 -15.74
N GLU A 509 -7.30 -22.37 -14.68
CA GLU A 509 -8.34 -22.80 -13.73
C GLU A 509 -9.07 -21.61 -13.09
N ASN A 510 -8.34 -20.57 -12.71
CA ASN A 510 -8.93 -19.35 -12.14
C ASN A 510 -9.79 -18.58 -13.16
N LEU A 511 -9.30 -18.39 -14.39
CA LEU A 511 -10.04 -17.70 -15.44
C LEU A 511 -11.22 -18.54 -15.97
N ALA A 512 -11.11 -19.87 -15.93
CA ALA A 512 -12.15 -20.78 -16.40
C ALA A 512 -13.46 -20.65 -15.60
N LEU A 513 -13.38 -20.32 -14.30
CA LEU A 513 -14.56 -20.04 -13.46
C LEU A 513 -15.43 -18.93 -14.07
N VAL A 514 -14.79 -17.88 -14.58
CA VAL A 514 -15.45 -16.74 -15.21
C VAL A 514 -15.83 -17.04 -16.65
N LEU A 515 -14.91 -17.58 -17.44
CA LEU A 515 -15.15 -17.87 -18.86
C LEU A 515 -16.29 -18.87 -19.07
N SER A 516 -16.46 -19.82 -18.15
CA SER A 516 -17.55 -20.79 -18.21
C SER A 516 -18.94 -20.19 -17.94
N LEU A 517 -19.04 -18.92 -17.52
CA LEU A 517 -20.31 -18.18 -17.44
C LEU A 517 -20.73 -17.56 -18.78
N ILE A 518 -19.85 -17.56 -19.79
CA ILE A 518 -20.13 -17.00 -21.12
C ILE A 518 -20.83 -18.09 -21.96
N PRO A 519 -22.16 -18.00 -22.20
CA PRO A 519 -22.92 -19.13 -22.75
C PRO A 519 -22.51 -19.51 -24.18
N ASN A 520 -22.04 -18.53 -24.95
CA ASN A 520 -21.69 -18.71 -26.36
C ASN A 520 -20.18 -18.83 -26.61
N LEU A 521 -19.34 -19.03 -25.58
CA LEU A 521 -17.88 -19.12 -25.74
C LEU A 521 -17.46 -20.17 -26.80
N ALA A 522 -18.16 -21.30 -26.85
CA ALA A 522 -17.90 -22.36 -27.84
C ALA A 522 -18.22 -21.94 -29.28
N ARG A 523 -19.05 -20.91 -29.49
CA ARG A 523 -19.44 -20.38 -30.81
C ARG A 523 -18.56 -19.21 -31.26
N TRP A 524 -17.59 -18.79 -30.45
CA TRP A 524 -16.66 -17.74 -30.82
C TRP A 524 -15.75 -18.19 -31.98
N THR A 525 -15.24 -17.22 -32.74
CA THR A 525 -14.35 -17.52 -33.86
C THR A 525 -13.04 -18.15 -33.37
N LYS A 526 -12.33 -18.81 -34.28
CA LYS A 526 -11.01 -19.40 -33.98
C LYS A 526 -10.04 -18.34 -33.42
N ASP A 527 -10.02 -17.15 -34.02
CA ASP A 527 -9.13 -16.07 -33.62
C ASP A 527 -9.48 -15.48 -32.24
N GLU A 528 -10.78 -15.33 -31.94
CA GLU A 528 -11.25 -14.93 -30.61
C GLU A 528 -10.81 -15.93 -29.54
N LYS A 529 -11.03 -17.24 -29.76
CA LYS A 529 -10.62 -18.30 -28.83
C LYS A 529 -9.10 -18.38 -28.63
N GLN A 530 -8.34 -18.22 -29.72
CA GLN A 530 -6.88 -18.15 -29.65
C GLN A 530 -6.41 -16.90 -28.88
N ALA A 531 -7.10 -15.76 -29.04
CA ALA A 531 -6.82 -14.56 -28.26
C ALA A 531 -7.09 -14.78 -26.76
N VAL A 532 -8.19 -15.43 -26.38
CA VAL A 532 -8.45 -15.83 -24.98
C VAL A 532 -7.32 -16.73 -24.45
N THR A 533 -6.89 -17.71 -25.22
CA THR A 533 -5.77 -18.60 -24.84
C THR A 533 -4.48 -17.82 -24.59
N ARG A 534 -4.16 -16.85 -25.46
CA ARG A 534 -2.99 -15.95 -25.28
C ARG A 534 -3.12 -15.07 -24.03
N ILE A 535 -4.32 -14.59 -23.72
CA ILE A 535 -4.62 -13.83 -22.50
C ILE A 535 -4.33 -14.69 -21.27
N ILE A 536 -4.85 -15.92 -21.22
CA ILE A 536 -4.64 -16.82 -20.07
C ILE A 536 -3.14 -17.10 -19.85
N ARG A 537 -2.40 -17.42 -20.91
CA ARG A 537 -0.94 -17.65 -20.78
C ARG A 537 -0.20 -16.40 -20.34
N ALA A 538 -0.61 -15.22 -20.82
CA ALA A 538 0.00 -13.96 -20.40
C ALA A 538 -0.22 -13.68 -18.90
N LYS A 539 -1.32 -14.17 -18.29
CA LYS A 539 -1.58 -14.05 -16.85
C LYS A 539 -0.53 -14.79 -16.00
N ALA A 540 0.08 -15.85 -16.53
CA ALA A 540 1.18 -16.58 -15.90
C ALA A 540 2.57 -16.12 -16.37
N GLY A 541 2.63 -15.20 -17.35
CA GLY A 541 3.87 -14.72 -17.94
C GLY A 541 4.70 -13.86 -16.98
N ALA A 542 5.82 -13.32 -17.45
CA ALA A 542 6.72 -12.57 -16.57
C ALA A 542 6.13 -11.25 -16.02
N GLU A 543 5.25 -10.59 -16.76
CA GLU A 543 4.70 -9.26 -16.41
C GLU A 543 3.18 -9.22 -16.67
N GLU A 544 2.41 -8.73 -15.70
CA GLU A 544 0.94 -8.64 -15.81
C GLU A 544 0.47 -7.53 -16.76
N SER A 545 1.33 -6.56 -17.08
CA SER A 545 1.04 -5.51 -18.07
C SER A 545 0.73 -6.09 -19.46
N ARG A 546 1.38 -7.19 -19.86
CA ARG A 546 1.07 -7.89 -21.11
C ARG A 546 -0.32 -8.52 -21.08
N TYR A 547 -0.68 -9.16 -19.97
CA TYR A 547 -2.03 -9.72 -19.77
C TYR A 547 -3.08 -8.62 -19.90
N LEU A 548 -2.86 -7.47 -19.27
CA LEU A 548 -3.77 -6.33 -19.32
C LEU A 548 -3.91 -5.75 -20.73
N ARG A 549 -2.81 -5.56 -21.46
CA ARG A 549 -2.85 -5.09 -22.86
C ARG A 549 -3.58 -6.06 -23.79
N LEU A 550 -3.48 -7.37 -23.56
CA LEU A 550 -4.21 -8.36 -24.35
C LEU A 550 -5.71 -8.35 -24.01
N LEU A 551 -6.06 -8.20 -22.73
CA LEU A 551 -7.46 -8.00 -22.32
C LEU A 551 -8.07 -6.79 -23.02
N GLN A 552 -7.39 -5.64 -23.00
CA GLN A 552 -7.86 -4.38 -23.63
C GLN A 552 -8.11 -4.52 -25.14
N LYS A 553 -7.41 -5.44 -25.82
CA LYS A 553 -7.61 -5.69 -27.26
C LYS A 553 -8.80 -6.62 -27.55
N HIS A 554 -9.31 -7.35 -26.57
CA HIS A 554 -10.36 -8.35 -26.76
C HIS A 554 -11.75 -7.81 -26.39
N ARG A 555 -12.34 -6.97 -27.26
CA ARG A 555 -13.63 -6.29 -27.02
C ARG A 555 -14.76 -7.21 -26.58
N LYS A 556 -14.98 -8.33 -27.27
CA LYS A 556 -16.06 -9.27 -26.93
C LYS A 556 -15.95 -9.86 -25.52
N LEU A 557 -14.73 -10.23 -25.10
CA LEU A 557 -14.48 -10.69 -23.74
C LEU A 557 -14.69 -9.56 -22.74
N ARG A 558 -14.20 -8.36 -23.03
CA ARG A 558 -14.44 -7.17 -22.19
C ARG A 558 -15.93 -6.96 -21.94
N ASP A 559 -16.74 -6.97 -22.98
CA ASP A 559 -18.17 -6.68 -22.89
C ASP A 559 -18.92 -7.76 -22.08
N GLU A 560 -18.59 -9.05 -22.30
CA GLU A 560 -19.15 -10.14 -21.49
C GLU A 560 -18.73 -10.05 -20.01
N ILE A 561 -17.46 -9.73 -19.71
CA ILE A 561 -17.01 -9.56 -18.33
C ILE A 561 -17.69 -8.37 -17.65
N ILE A 562 -17.82 -7.25 -18.36
CA ILE A 562 -18.51 -6.08 -17.82
C ILE A 562 -19.97 -6.41 -17.54
N LYS A 563 -20.66 -7.08 -18.48
CA LYS A 563 -22.05 -7.54 -18.31
C LYS A 563 -22.20 -8.48 -17.10
N LEU A 564 -21.26 -9.40 -16.91
CA LEU A 564 -21.27 -10.29 -15.75
C LEU A 564 -20.99 -9.55 -14.43
N GLY A 565 -20.11 -8.55 -14.44
CA GLY A 565 -19.79 -7.76 -13.24
C GLY A 565 -20.71 -6.56 -12.97
N SER A 566 -21.66 -6.28 -13.85
CA SER A 566 -22.64 -5.19 -13.72
C SER A 566 -23.97 -5.63 -13.12
#